data_AF-A0A3M2BKP5-F1
#
_entry.id   AF-A0A3M2BKP5-F1
#
_cell.length_a   1.000
_cell.length_b   1.000
_cell.length_c   1.000
_cell.angle_alpha   90.00
_cell.angle_beta   90.00
_cell.angle_gamma   90.00
#
_symmetry.space_group_name_H-M   'P 1'
#
loop_
_entity.id
_entity.type
_entity.pdbx_description
1 polymer ?
#
loop_
_entity_poly.entity_id
_entity_poly.type
_entity_poly.pdbx_seq_one_letter_code
_entity_poly.pdbx_strand_id
1 'polypeptide(L)'
;MPAAGIGAGVSMAKNYYAILGVSPNVTAKQLKQRFRELARQRHPDRFQGALKVQAEAEFQDITEAFNVLSDPVRRRQHDSELQRPRQTAAANDPKQLARVFLNRGIRAYKAQSYLEAASNFNRVTEIDPQDPQGWHHLALTCLEEERWLPKAREAIERACELAPEKVSYLKLAGRIFARSGMASRAKAYYNEALRVGGPDAALRQALEELAGPAEKAAPKNSKSRLFGKSW
;
A
#
# COMPACT_ATOMS: atom_id res chain seq x y z
N MET A 1 8.96 40.59 -10.90
CA MET A 1 9.70 39.41 -11.39
C MET A 1 10.30 38.73 -10.16
N PRO A 2 10.03 37.43 -9.93
CA PRO A 2 9.71 36.91 -8.59
C PRO A 2 10.94 36.57 -7.73
N ALA A 3 10.81 36.86 -6.44
CA ALA A 3 11.67 36.38 -5.37
C ALA A 3 11.29 34.93 -5.04
N ALA A 4 12.24 34.00 -5.16
CA ALA A 4 12.08 32.63 -4.70
C ALA A 4 12.80 32.49 -3.36
N GLY A 5 12.02 32.34 -2.28
CA GLY A 5 12.51 32.06 -0.94
C GLY A 5 13.19 30.69 -0.87
N ILE A 6 14.30 30.63 -0.15
CA ILE A 6 14.94 29.36 0.20
C ILE A 6 14.51 29.05 1.64
N GLY A 7 13.47 28.23 1.74
CA GLY A 7 13.10 27.57 2.97
C GLY A 7 14.21 26.63 3.40
N ALA A 8 14.60 26.74 4.67
CA ALA A 8 15.39 25.73 5.36
C ALA A 8 14.60 24.42 5.39
N GLY A 9 14.95 23.51 4.49
CA GLY A 9 14.41 22.16 4.41
C GLY A 9 15.55 21.15 4.56
N VAL A 10 15.50 20.40 5.66
CA VAL A 10 15.82 18.97 5.82
C VAL A 10 16.90 18.41 4.87
N SER A 11 18.00 17.90 5.45
CA SER A 11 19.17 17.34 4.77
C SER A 11 18.86 16.46 3.55
N MET A 12 18.80 17.10 2.39
CA MET A 12 18.93 16.47 1.08
C MET A 12 20.43 16.37 0.81
N ALA A 13 20.95 15.17 0.55
CA ALA A 13 22.35 14.99 0.13
C ALA A 13 22.72 16.06 -0.91
N LYS A 14 23.68 16.94 -0.58
CA LYS A 14 24.09 18.07 -1.43
C LYS A 14 24.61 17.53 -2.75
N ASN A 15 24.03 17.92 -3.88
CA ASN A 15 24.57 17.55 -5.19
C ASN A 15 25.71 18.51 -5.56
N TYR A 16 26.95 18.08 -5.33
CA TYR A 16 28.14 18.91 -5.55
C TYR A 16 28.37 19.26 -7.03
N TYR A 17 27.89 18.44 -7.97
CA TYR A 17 27.89 18.75 -9.40
C TYR A 17 26.98 19.94 -9.71
N ALA A 18 25.80 20.00 -9.08
CA ALA A 18 24.86 21.10 -9.22
C ALA A 18 25.39 22.40 -8.60
N ILE A 19 26.04 22.32 -7.43
CA ILE A 19 26.65 23.47 -6.75
C ILE A 19 27.72 24.13 -7.63
N LEU A 20 28.55 23.34 -8.31
CA LEU A 20 29.57 23.86 -9.23
C LEU A 20 29.06 24.11 -10.66
N GLY A 21 27.81 23.75 -10.97
CA GLY A 21 27.22 23.88 -12.30
C GLY A 21 27.94 23.06 -13.37
N VAL A 22 28.39 21.84 -13.02
CA VAL A 22 29.17 20.95 -13.89
C VAL A 22 28.46 19.61 -14.13
N SER A 23 28.79 18.96 -15.25
CA SER A 23 28.31 17.61 -15.54
C SER A 23 29.00 16.55 -14.65
N PRO A 24 28.33 15.42 -14.34
CA PRO A 24 28.97 14.26 -13.71
C PRO A 24 30.20 13.73 -14.46
N ASN A 25 30.31 14.00 -15.77
CA ASN A 25 31.45 13.61 -16.61
C ASN A 25 32.57 14.67 -16.64
N VAL A 26 32.55 15.67 -15.75
CA VAL A 26 33.54 16.75 -15.71
C VAL A 26 34.97 16.22 -15.48
N THR A 27 35.91 16.71 -16.29
CA THR A 27 37.33 16.41 -16.15
C THR A 27 37.97 17.24 -15.02
N ALA A 28 39.08 16.78 -14.45
CA ALA A 28 39.79 17.51 -13.39
C ALA A 28 40.21 18.93 -13.81
N LYS A 29 40.55 19.14 -15.09
CA LYS A 29 40.90 20.46 -15.64
C LYS A 29 39.69 21.39 -15.64
N GLN A 30 38.55 20.91 -16.15
CA GLN A 30 37.29 21.67 -16.19
C GLN A 30 36.78 21.97 -14.77
N LEU A 31 36.90 21.01 -13.85
CA LEU A 31 36.51 21.18 -12.45
C LEU A 31 37.31 22.30 -11.76
N LYS A 32 38.64 22.28 -11.91
CA LYS A 32 39.53 23.34 -11.38
C LYS A 32 39.22 24.71 -11.99
N GLN A 33 38.95 24.75 -13.29
CA GLN A 33 38.61 25.99 -13.99
C GLN A 33 37.30 26.59 -13.44
N ARG A 34 36.26 25.77 -13.30
CA ARG A 34 34.96 26.18 -12.76
C ARG A 34 35.05 26.64 -11.31
N PHE A 35 35.81 25.95 -10.48
CA PHE A 35 36.06 26.38 -9.11
C PHE A 35 36.69 27.77 -9.05
N ARG A 36 37.74 28.04 -9.86
CA ARG A 36 38.39 29.36 -9.89
C ARG A 36 37.44 30.47 -10.35
N GLU A 37 36.60 30.19 -11.35
CA GLU A 37 35.59 31.12 -11.83
C GLU A 37 34.59 31.49 -10.74
N LEU A 38 34.04 30.48 -10.05
CA LEU A 38 33.07 30.67 -8.98
C LEU A 38 33.69 31.33 -7.75
N ALA A 39 34.90 30.92 -7.36
CA ALA A 39 35.64 31.52 -6.25
C ALA A 39 35.87 33.02 -6.46
N ARG A 40 36.20 33.45 -7.69
CA ARG A 40 36.38 34.88 -8.01
C ARG A 40 35.06 35.65 -8.02
N GLN A 41 33.95 35.01 -8.39
CA GLN A 41 32.63 35.63 -8.46
C GLN A 41 31.99 35.78 -7.08
N ARG A 42 32.13 34.77 -6.22
CA ARG A 42 31.50 34.67 -4.90
C ARG A 42 32.46 34.91 -3.73
N HIS A 43 33.66 35.44 -3.98
CA HIS A 43 34.59 35.77 -2.90
C HIS A 43 33.97 36.78 -1.92
N PRO A 44 33.96 36.53 -0.61
CA PRO A 44 33.26 37.37 0.37
C PRO A 44 33.80 38.80 0.43
N ASP A 45 35.08 39.03 0.13
CA ASP A 45 35.68 40.38 0.06
C ASP A 45 35.03 41.30 -0.98
N ARG A 46 34.28 40.73 -1.93
CA ARG A 46 33.55 41.49 -2.95
C ARG A 46 32.20 42.00 -2.48
N PHE A 47 31.77 41.63 -1.27
CA PHE A 47 30.43 41.88 -0.76
C PHE A 47 30.49 42.51 0.64
N GLN A 48 29.42 43.21 1.01
CA GLN A 48 29.28 43.85 2.32
C GLN A 48 27.89 43.55 2.92
N GLY A 49 27.78 43.67 4.25
CA GLY A 49 26.52 43.45 4.97
C GLY A 49 25.93 42.05 4.74
N ALA A 50 24.61 41.97 4.55
CA ALA A 50 23.91 40.70 4.35
C ALA A 50 24.39 39.92 3.11
N LEU A 51 24.86 40.60 2.06
CA LEU A 51 25.40 39.96 0.86
C LEU A 51 26.74 39.27 1.13
N LYS A 52 27.52 39.77 2.08
CA LYS A 52 28.77 39.11 2.50
C LYS A 52 28.50 37.77 3.15
N VAL A 53 27.54 37.73 4.07
CA VAL A 53 27.12 36.49 4.77
C VAL A 53 26.64 35.43 3.75
N GLN A 54 25.86 35.85 2.75
CA GLN A 54 25.42 34.97 1.67
C GLN A 54 26.60 34.47 0.82
N ALA A 55 27.53 35.35 0.44
CA ALA A 55 28.72 34.98 -0.32
C ALA A 55 29.62 34.02 0.46
N GLU A 56 29.78 34.19 1.78
CA GLU A 56 30.52 33.27 2.64
C GLU A 56 29.92 31.86 2.64
N ALA A 57 28.58 31.75 2.80
CA ALA A 57 27.88 30.46 2.77
C ALA A 57 28.00 29.77 1.40
N GLU A 58 27.77 30.50 0.31
CA GLU A 58 27.94 29.95 -1.04
C GLU A 58 29.39 29.54 -1.31
N PHE A 59 30.37 30.34 -0.87
CA PHE A 59 31.78 30.05 -1.04
C PHE A 59 32.21 28.80 -0.28
N GLN A 60 31.65 28.57 0.91
CA GLN A 60 31.83 27.32 1.66
C GLN A 60 31.30 26.12 0.87
N ASP A 61 30.08 26.21 0.34
CA ASP A 61 29.49 25.14 -0.48
C ASP A 61 30.31 24.85 -1.75
N ILE A 62 30.78 25.90 -2.45
CA ILE A 62 31.65 25.77 -3.62
C ILE A 62 32.96 25.07 -3.26
N THR A 63 33.55 25.42 -2.11
CA THR A 63 34.81 24.83 -1.63
C THR A 63 34.63 23.37 -1.23
N GLU A 64 33.56 23.06 -0.50
CA GLU A 64 33.18 21.70 -0.13
C GLU A 64 32.98 20.82 -1.37
N ALA A 65 32.20 21.32 -2.35
CA ALA A 65 31.94 20.63 -3.60
C ALA A 65 33.22 20.33 -4.38
N PHE A 66 34.12 21.30 -4.48
CA PHE A 66 35.40 21.10 -5.16
C PHE A 66 36.28 20.08 -4.42
N ASN A 67 36.36 20.13 -3.10
CA ASN A 67 37.14 19.19 -2.29
C ASN A 67 36.65 17.75 -2.42
N VAL A 68 35.34 17.53 -2.51
CA VAL A 68 34.75 16.21 -2.71
C VAL A 68 34.98 15.71 -4.15
N LEU A 69 34.73 16.55 -5.16
CA LEU A 69 34.80 16.13 -6.57
C LEU A 69 36.23 16.04 -7.13
N SER A 70 37.21 16.70 -6.50
CA SER A 70 38.61 16.67 -6.91
C SER A 70 39.36 15.43 -6.41
N ASP A 71 38.90 14.82 -5.31
CA ASP A 71 39.43 13.56 -4.79
C ASP A 71 38.69 12.36 -5.41
N PRO A 72 39.38 11.42 -6.09
CA PRO A 72 38.73 10.30 -6.76
C PRO A 72 37.94 9.38 -5.82
N VAL A 73 38.39 9.19 -4.57
CA VAL A 73 37.74 8.32 -3.59
C VAL A 73 36.46 8.99 -3.09
N ARG A 74 36.56 10.26 -2.70
CA ARG A 74 35.40 11.04 -2.23
C ARG A 74 34.36 11.25 -3.33
N ARG A 75 34.81 11.49 -4.57
CA ARG A 75 33.91 11.57 -5.74
C ARG A 75 33.15 10.27 -5.95
N ARG A 76 33.82 9.11 -5.90
CA ARG A 76 33.16 7.80 -6.00
C ARG A 76 32.16 7.56 -4.88
N GLN A 77 32.47 7.95 -3.65
CA GLN A 77 31.54 7.86 -2.52
C GLN A 77 30.30 8.73 -2.76
N HIS A 78 30.51 9.98 -3.17
CA HIS A 78 29.43 10.89 -3.53
C HIS A 78 28.56 10.36 -4.68
N ASP A 79 29.18 9.82 -5.73
CA ASP A 79 28.47 9.19 -6.85
C ASP A 79 27.64 7.99 -6.37
N SER A 80 28.18 7.18 -5.46
CA SER A 80 27.46 6.05 -4.86
C SER A 80 26.28 6.50 -4.00
N GLU A 81 26.41 7.62 -3.28
CA GLU A 81 25.32 8.22 -2.50
C GLU A 81 24.22 8.80 -3.40
N LEU A 82 24.58 9.40 -4.53
CA LEU A 82 23.61 9.89 -5.53
C LEU A 82 22.89 8.73 -6.26
N GLN A 83 23.55 7.58 -6.42
CA GLN A 83 22.99 6.38 -7.06
C GLN A 83 22.22 5.49 -6.10
N ARG A 84 22.48 5.58 -4.78
CA ARG A 84 21.63 4.91 -3.79
C ARG A 84 20.20 5.35 -4.05
N PRO A 85 19.24 4.40 -4.17
CA PRO A 85 17.84 4.77 -4.20
C PRO A 85 17.64 5.67 -2.99
N ARG A 86 17.35 6.96 -3.23
CA ARG A 86 16.80 7.80 -2.18
C ARG A 86 15.69 6.94 -1.59
N GLN A 87 15.62 6.83 -0.27
CA GLN A 87 14.36 6.42 0.34
C GLN A 87 13.36 7.55 0.02
N THR A 88 12.93 7.61 -1.25
CA THR A 88 11.91 8.49 -1.75
C THR A 88 10.62 8.04 -1.08
N ALA A 89 9.70 8.98 -0.88
CA ALA A 89 8.40 8.75 -0.26
C ALA A 89 7.63 7.49 -0.71
N ALA A 90 7.97 6.88 -1.85
CA ALA A 90 7.53 5.52 -2.22
C ALA A 90 7.82 4.45 -1.15
N ALA A 91 8.99 4.46 -0.51
CA ALA A 91 9.30 3.55 0.61
C ALA A 91 8.41 3.79 1.85
N ASN A 92 7.77 4.97 1.92
CA ASN A 92 6.82 5.34 2.96
C ASN A 92 5.37 5.34 2.46
N ASP A 93 5.06 4.77 1.28
CA ASP A 93 3.68 4.58 0.85
C ASP A 93 3.02 3.52 1.76
N PRO A 94 2.00 3.89 2.56
CA PRO A 94 1.29 2.94 3.42
C PRO A 94 0.79 1.72 2.63
N LYS A 95 0.39 1.89 1.36
CA LYS A 95 -0.06 0.77 0.53
C LYS A 95 1.06 -0.20 0.18
N GLN A 96 2.27 0.31 -0.05
CA GLN A 96 3.42 -0.57 -0.29
C GLN A 96 3.79 -1.34 0.99
N LEU A 97 3.69 -0.70 2.15
CA LEU A 97 3.90 -1.35 3.44
C LEU A 97 2.82 -2.43 3.70
N ALA A 98 1.54 -2.12 3.47
CA ALA A 98 0.44 -3.07 3.56
C ALA A 98 0.69 -4.30 2.66
N ARG A 99 1.17 -4.10 1.43
CA ARG A 99 1.52 -5.19 0.50
C ARG A 99 2.65 -6.08 1.00
N VAL A 100 3.63 -5.54 1.73
CA VAL A 100 4.70 -6.35 2.36
C VAL A 100 4.10 -7.27 3.43
N PHE A 101 3.26 -6.73 4.31
CA PHE A 101 2.55 -7.53 5.32
C PHE A 101 1.63 -8.57 4.70
N LEU A 102 0.89 -8.22 3.64
CA LEU A 102 0.04 -9.13 2.91
C LEU A 102 0.84 -10.34 2.39
N ASN A 103 1.96 -10.10 1.72
CA ASN A 103 2.82 -11.17 1.18
C ASN A 103 3.48 -12.02 2.27
N ARG A 104 3.81 -11.42 3.43
CA ARG A 104 4.31 -12.17 4.59
C ARG A 104 3.21 -13.04 5.19
N GLY A 105 2.00 -12.50 5.36
CA GLY A 105 0.84 -13.25 5.85
C GLY A 105 0.48 -14.43 4.95
N ILE A 106 0.48 -14.25 3.62
CA ILE A 106 0.21 -15.34 2.67
C ILE A 106 1.25 -16.47 2.80
N ARG A 107 2.53 -16.12 2.99
CA ARG A 107 3.59 -17.12 3.22
C ARG A 107 3.40 -17.86 4.54
N ALA A 108 3.08 -17.14 5.61
CA ALA A 108 2.80 -17.74 6.92
C ALA A 108 1.57 -18.66 6.87
N TYR A 109 0.49 -18.27 6.17
CA TYR A 109 -0.72 -19.08 6.00
C TYR A 109 -0.41 -20.39 5.26
N LYS A 110 0.36 -20.31 4.17
CA LYS A 110 0.83 -21.51 3.44
C LYS A 110 1.71 -22.42 4.30
N ALA A 111 2.46 -21.84 5.23
CA ALA A 111 3.24 -22.57 6.23
C ALA A 111 2.42 -23.03 7.45
N GLN A 112 1.08 -22.95 7.39
CA GLN A 112 0.14 -23.30 8.47
C GLN A 112 0.39 -22.55 9.79
N SER A 113 1.12 -21.44 9.74
CA SER A 113 1.43 -20.58 10.88
C SER A 113 0.31 -19.55 11.05
N TYR A 114 -0.88 -20.02 11.42
CA TYR A 114 -2.10 -19.20 11.40
C TYR A 114 -2.06 -17.98 12.33
N LEU A 115 -1.37 -18.08 13.47
CA LEU A 115 -1.18 -16.95 14.37
C LEU A 115 -0.35 -15.83 13.71
N GLU A 116 0.78 -16.18 13.08
CA GLU A 116 1.61 -15.21 12.37
C GLU A 116 0.86 -14.63 11.16
N ALA A 117 0.15 -15.47 10.40
CA ALA A 117 -0.68 -15.02 9.30
C ALA A 117 -1.73 -14.00 9.76
N ALA A 118 -2.48 -14.31 10.83
CA ALA A 118 -3.50 -13.41 11.36
C ALA A 118 -2.89 -12.07 11.82
N SER A 119 -1.73 -12.09 12.50
CA SER A 119 -1.03 -10.86 12.88
C SER A 119 -0.61 -10.02 11.68
N ASN A 120 -0.10 -10.64 10.63
CA ASN A 120 0.29 -9.93 9.41
C ASN A 120 -0.93 -9.34 8.69
N PHE A 121 -2.01 -10.10 8.53
CA PHE A 121 -3.22 -9.59 7.90
C PHE A 121 -3.92 -8.50 8.72
N ASN A 122 -3.86 -8.56 10.06
CA ASN A 122 -4.34 -7.47 10.91
C ASN A 122 -3.58 -6.16 10.67
N ARG A 123 -2.26 -6.25 10.45
CA ARG A 123 -1.46 -5.08 10.05
C ARG A 123 -1.90 -4.52 8.69
N VAL A 124 -2.24 -5.37 7.73
CA VAL A 124 -2.78 -4.91 6.44
C VAL A 124 -4.04 -4.08 6.66
N THR A 125 -4.99 -4.57 7.45
CA THR A 125 -6.27 -3.88 7.71
C THR A 125 -6.12 -2.61 8.54
N GLU A 126 -5.08 -2.50 9.37
CA GLU A 126 -4.73 -1.28 10.10
C GLU A 126 -4.10 -0.21 9.19
N ILE A 127 -3.27 -0.63 8.23
CA ILE A 127 -2.50 0.27 7.36
C ILE A 127 -3.34 0.73 6.16
N ASP A 128 -4.07 -0.19 5.54
CA ASP A 128 -4.99 0.09 4.43
C ASP A 128 -6.37 -0.55 4.71
N PRO A 129 -7.25 0.12 5.47
CA PRO A 129 -8.59 -0.38 5.77
C PRO A 129 -9.50 -0.53 4.54
N GLN A 130 -9.10 0.02 3.39
CA GLN A 130 -9.83 -0.05 2.12
C GLN A 130 -9.33 -1.19 1.22
N ASP A 131 -8.33 -1.98 1.64
CA ASP A 131 -7.90 -3.16 0.91
C ASP A 131 -8.81 -4.37 1.20
N PRO A 132 -9.67 -4.79 0.25
CA PRO A 132 -10.53 -5.95 0.47
C PRO A 132 -9.74 -7.26 0.59
N GLN A 133 -8.52 -7.35 0.04
CA GLN A 133 -7.72 -8.58 0.12
C GLN A 133 -7.22 -8.82 1.55
N GLY A 134 -6.72 -7.79 2.23
CA GLY A 134 -6.32 -7.86 3.64
C GLY A 134 -7.43 -8.42 4.54
N TRP A 135 -8.64 -7.86 4.41
CA TRP A 135 -9.82 -8.34 5.14
C TRP A 135 -10.21 -9.78 4.79
N HIS A 136 -10.20 -10.14 3.51
CA HIS A 136 -10.48 -11.50 3.06
C HIS A 136 -9.50 -12.54 3.63
N HIS A 137 -8.20 -12.25 3.58
CA HIS A 137 -7.17 -13.16 4.08
C HIS A 137 -7.19 -13.26 5.61
N LEU A 138 -7.50 -12.16 6.30
CA LEU A 138 -7.75 -12.18 7.75
C LEU A 138 -8.93 -13.10 8.08
N ALA A 139 -10.05 -12.96 7.37
CA ALA A 139 -11.24 -13.79 7.56
C ALA A 139 -10.96 -15.28 7.31
N LEU A 140 -10.25 -15.59 6.22
CA LEU A 140 -9.85 -16.95 5.87
C LEU A 140 -8.98 -17.57 6.97
N THR A 141 -7.99 -16.82 7.48
CA THR A 141 -7.10 -17.29 8.54
C THR A 141 -7.83 -17.48 9.86
N CYS A 142 -8.72 -16.54 10.22
CA CYS A 142 -9.52 -16.64 11.43
C CYS A 142 -10.58 -17.75 11.37
N LEU A 143 -10.92 -18.25 10.19
CA LEU A 143 -11.83 -19.40 10.05
C LEU A 143 -11.18 -20.73 10.45
N GLU A 144 -9.85 -20.83 10.43
CA GLU A 144 -9.14 -22.08 10.79
C GLU A 144 -9.34 -22.42 12.29
N GLU A 145 -9.47 -21.40 13.13
CA GLU A 145 -9.58 -21.52 14.59
C GLU A 145 -10.97 -21.10 15.08
N GLU A 146 -11.69 -21.98 15.78
CA GLU A 146 -13.07 -21.68 16.24
C GLU A 146 -13.16 -20.48 17.17
N ARG A 147 -12.11 -20.27 17.99
CA ARG A 147 -12.00 -19.12 18.89
C ARG A 147 -12.05 -17.79 18.14
N TRP A 148 -11.63 -17.75 16.88
CA TRP A 148 -11.54 -16.52 16.08
C TRP A 148 -12.73 -16.33 15.14
N LEU A 149 -13.75 -17.17 15.25
CA LEU A 149 -14.95 -17.10 14.41
C LEU A 149 -15.69 -15.74 14.46
N PRO A 150 -15.81 -15.03 15.60
CA PRO A 150 -16.35 -13.67 15.61
C PRO A 150 -15.55 -12.70 14.74
N LYS A 151 -14.21 -12.77 14.80
CA LYS A 151 -13.31 -11.93 14.01
C LYS A 151 -13.36 -12.28 12.52
N ALA A 152 -13.53 -13.57 12.20
CA ALA A 152 -13.71 -14.02 10.82
C ALA A 152 -14.98 -13.41 10.20
N ARG A 153 -16.08 -13.33 10.95
CA ARG A 153 -17.35 -12.71 10.51
C ARG A 153 -17.18 -11.23 10.20
N GLU A 154 -16.61 -10.46 11.12
CA GLU A 154 -16.36 -9.03 10.94
C GLU A 154 -15.48 -8.79 9.70
N ALA A 155 -14.38 -9.53 9.59
CA ALA A 155 -13.45 -9.36 8.48
C ALA A 155 -14.08 -9.71 7.12
N ILE A 156 -14.92 -10.76 7.04
CA ILE A 156 -15.53 -11.12 5.76
C ILE A 156 -16.65 -10.18 5.35
N GLU A 157 -17.41 -9.64 6.31
CA GLU A 157 -18.41 -8.59 6.03
C GLU A 157 -17.70 -7.38 5.42
N ARG A 158 -16.60 -6.93 6.04
CA ARG A 158 -15.83 -5.79 5.53
C ARG A 158 -15.26 -6.04 4.13
N ALA A 159 -14.76 -7.26 3.87
CA ALA A 159 -14.28 -7.62 2.54
C ALA A 159 -15.41 -7.61 1.48
N CYS A 160 -16.62 -8.05 1.82
CA CYS A 160 -17.78 -8.04 0.92
C CYS A 160 -18.32 -6.62 0.71
N GLU A 161 -18.29 -5.75 1.71
CA GLU A 161 -18.66 -4.33 1.55
C GLU A 161 -17.73 -3.61 0.57
N LEU A 162 -16.43 -3.88 0.64
CA LEU A 162 -15.42 -3.27 -0.22
C LEU A 162 -15.43 -3.83 -1.66
N ALA A 163 -15.83 -5.09 -1.83
CA ALA A 163 -15.84 -5.76 -3.12
C ALA A 163 -17.09 -6.68 -3.27
N PRO A 164 -18.29 -6.10 -3.42
CA PRO A 164 -19.56 -6.84 -3.36
C PRO A 164 -19.75 -7.84 -4.49
N GLU A 165 -19.14 -7.61 -5.65
CA GLU A 165 -19.24 -8.49 -6.82
C GLU A 165 -18.23 -9.65 -6.79
N LYS A 166 -17.39 -9.73 -5.75
CA LYS A 166 -16.35 -10.77 -5.70
C LYS A 166 -16.95 -12.09 -5.21
N VAL A 167 -17.27 -12.97 -6.15
CA VAL A 167 -17.84 -14.31 -5.90
C VAL A 167 -17.05 -15.10 -4.85
N SER A 168 -15.72 -15.09 -4.89
CA SER A 168 -14.89 -15.80 -3.90
C SER A 168 -15.12 -15.32 -2.46
N TYR A 169 -15.44 -14.03 -2.25
CA TYR A 169 -15.68 -13.46 -0.93
C TYR A 169 -17.06 -13.83 -0.44
N LEU A 170 -18.08 -13.73 -1.30
CA LEU A 170 -19.45 -14.16 -1.00
C LEU A 170 -19.50 -15.64 -0.62
N LYS A 171 -18.76 -16.51 -1.34
CA LYS A 171 -18.63 -17.93 -0.99
C LYS A 171 -18.01 -18.14 0.40
N LEU A 172 -16.93 -17.42 0.71
CA LEU A 172 -16.29 -17.51 2.02
C LEU A 172 -17.21 -16.96 3.13
N ALA A 173 -17.94 -15.87 2.88
CA ALA A 173 -18.91 -15.31 3.80
C ALA A 173 -19.99 -16.33 4.15
N GLY A 174 -20.59 -16.96 3.14
CA GLY A 174 -21.58 -18.00 3.35
C GLY A 174 -21.05 -19.15 4.22
N ARG A 175 -19.80 -19.59 3.99
CA ARG A 175 -19.15 -20.63 4.82
C ARG A 175 -18.94 -20.19 6.26
N ILE A 176 -18.44 -18.97 6.48
CA ILE A 176 -18.20 -18.41 7.82
C ILE A 176 -19.52 -18.29 8.59
N PHE A 177 -20.59 -17.78 7.96
CA PHE A 177 -21.89 -17.64 8.60
C PHE A 177 -22.56 -18.99 8.86
N ALA A 178 -22.40 -19.97 7.96
CA ALA A 178 -22.87 -21.33 8.19
C ALA A 178 -22.19 -21.97 9.40
N ARG A 179 -20.86 -21.89 9.50
CA ARG A 179 -20.10 -22.39 10.66
C ARG A 179 -20.46 -21.66 11.96
N SER A 180 -20.90 -20.40 11.85
CA SER A 180 -21.38 -19.60 13.00
C SER A 180 -22.83 -19.90 13.40
N GLY A 181 -23.49 -20.88 12.79
CA GLY A 181 -24.91 -21.21 13.05
C GLY A 181 -25.91 -20.19 12.47
N MET A 182 -25.47 -19.25 11.63
CA MET A 182 -26.29 -18.18 11.07
C MET A 182 -26.82 -18.55 9.68
N ALA A 183 -27.64 -19.60 9.61
CA ALA A 183 -28.10 -20.20 8.34
C ALA A 183 -28.75 -19.19 7.38
N SER A 184 -29.58 -18.27 7.88
CA SER A 184 -30.26 -17.28 7.04
C SER A 184 -29.27 -16.35 6.32
N ARG A 185 -28.24 -15.88 7.04
CA ARG A 185 -27.18 -15.06 6.45
C ARG A 185 -26.32 -15.85 5.47
N ALA A 186 -26.00 -17.10 5.82
CA ALA A 186 -25.25 -17.99 4.93
C ALA A 186 -25.96 -18.19 3.58
N LYS A 187 -27.28 -18.46 3.62
CA LYS A 187 -28.12 -18.58 2.41
C LYS A 187 -28.12 -17.30 1.58
N ALA A 188 -28.23 -16.12 2.22
CA ALA A 188 -28.20 -14.84 1.51
C ALA A 188 -26.90 -14.66 0.72
N TYR A 189 -25.74 -14.91 1.34
CA TYR A 189 -24.44 -14.82 0.65
C TYR A 189 -24.28 -15.85 -0.47
N TYR A 190 -24.74 -17.09 -0.29
CA TYR A 190 -24.67 -18.10 -1.35
C TYR A 190 -25.58 -17.79 -2.54
N ASN A 191 -26.79 -17.29 -2.29
CA ASN A 191 -27.69 -16.83 -3.35
C ASN A 191 -27.09 -15.66 -4.12
N GLU A 192 -26.48 -14.70 -3.42
CA GLU A 192 -25.80 -13.58 -4.03
C GLU A 192 -24.59 -14.04 -4.86
N ALA A 193 -23.82 -15.01 -4.36
CA ALA A 193 -22.73 -15.62 -5.11
C ALA A 193 -23.19 -16.30 -6.40
N LEU A 194 -24.35 -16.98 -6.39
CA LEU A 194 -24.98 -17.57 -7.58
C LEU A 194 -25.52 -16.51 -8.54
N ARG A 195 -26.04 -15.40 -8.01
CA ARG A 195 -26.53 -14.27 -8.82
C ARG A 195 -25.41 -13.61 -9.61
N VAL A 196 -24.26 -13.40 -8.97
CA VAL A 196 -23.10 -12.71 -9.56
C VAL A 196 -22.22 -13.66 -10.38
N GLY A 197 -21.95 -14.87 -9.86
CA GLY A 197 -21.04 -15.83 -10.47
C GLY A 197 -21.68 -16.83 -11.43
N GLY A 198 -23.01 -16.85 -11.49
CA GLY A 198 -23.76 -17.83 -12.28
C GLY A 198 -23.91 -19.19 -11.58
N PRO A 199 -24.37 -20.21 -12.32
CA PRO A 199 -24.68 -21.53 -11.75
C PRO A 199 -23.46 -22.21 -11.14
N ASP A 200 -23.57 -22.60 -9.87
CA ASP A 200 -22.55 -23.36 -9.15
C ASP A 200 -23.21 -24.51 -8.37
N ALA A 201 -22.82 -25.75 -8.69
CA ALA A 201 -23.39 -26.95 -8.08
C ALA A 201 -23.08 -27.05 -6.58
N ALA A 202 -21.86 -26.68 -6.16
CA ALA A 202 -21.46 -26.75 -4.77
C ALA A 202 -22.24 -25.77 -3.89
N LEU A 203 -22.55 -24.57 -4.42
CA LEU A 203 -23.38 -23.61 -3.70
C LEU A 203 -24.84 -24.06 -3.59
N ARG A 204 -25.39 -24.67 -4.63
CA ARG A 204 -26.74 -25.25 -4.58
C ARG A 204 -26.84 -26.36 -3.54
N GLN A 205 -25.84 -27.23 -3.49
CA GLN A 205 -25.77 -28.27 -2.46
C GLN A 205 -25.67 -27.65 -1.05
N ALA A 206 -24.79 -26.68 -0.84
CA ALA A 206 -24.66 -26.00 0.45
C ALA A 206 -25.97 -25.30 0.89
N LEU A 207 -26.73 -24.73 -0.05
CA LEU A 207 -28.05 -24.16 0.21
C LEU A 207 -29.07 -25.21 0.63
N GLU A 208 -29.05 -26.39 0.02
CA GLU A 208 -29.94 -27.51 0.34
C GLU A 208 -29.62 -28.14 1.70
N GLU A 209 -28.34 -28.22 2.08
CA GLU A 209 -27.89 -28.66 3.40
C GLU A 209 -28.34 -27.68 4.50
N LEU A 210 -28.32 -26.38 4.20
CA LEU A 210 -28.81 -25.33 5.10
C LEU A 210 -30.34 -25.23 5.14
N ALA A 211 -31.06 -25.82 4.18
CA ALA A 211 -32.51 -25.90 4.18
C ALA A 211 -32.95 -26.98 5.19
N GLY A 212 -33.54 -26.54 6.30
CA GLY A 212 -34.06 -27.47 7.30
C GLY A 212 -35.19 -28.34 6.75
N PRO A 213 -35.54 -29.46 7.42
CA PRO A 213 -36.57 -30.39 6.95
C PRO A 213 -37.94 -29.74 6.69
N ALA A 214 -38.29 -28.67 7.41
CA ALA A 214 -39.54 -27.93 7.20
C ALA A 214 -39.59 -27.13 5.88
N GLU A 215 -38.45 -26.66 5.37
CA GLU A 215 -38.36 -25.86 4.14
C GLU A 215 -38.36 -26.76 2.90
N LYS A 216 -37.83 -27.99 3.03
CA LYS A 216 -37.88 -29.05 2.00
C LYS A 216 -39.30 -29.54 1.71
N ALA A 217 -40.23 -29.35 2.64
CA ALA A 217 -41.63 -29.79 2.54
C ALA A 217 -42.57 -28.74 1.89
N ALA A 218 -42.10 -27.52 1.62
CA ALA A 218 -42.93 -26.49 1.01
C ALA A 218 -43.13 -26.77 -0.51
N PRO A 219 -44.38 -26.93 -1.00
CA PRO A 219 -44.62 -27.22 -2.41
C PRO A 219 -44.25 -26.01 -3.29
N LYS A 220 -43.46 -26.23 -4.35
CA LYS A 220 -42.93 -25.22 -5.29
C LYS A 220 -43.98 -24.53 -6.18
N ASN A 221 -45.26 -24.56 -5.83
CA ASN A 221 -46.34 -24.15 -6.73
C ASN A 221 -47.28 -23.12 -6.09
N SER A 222 -46.81 -21.89 -5.90
CA SER A 222 -47.68 -20.72 -5.77
C SER A 222 -47.82 -20.01 -7.12
N LYS A 223 -48.43 -20.70 -8.09
CA LYS A 223 -49.11 -19.95 -9.16
C LYS A 223 -50.22 -19.15 -8.48
N SER A 224 -50.02 -17.85 -8.39
CA SER A 224 -51.03 -16.86 -8.04
C SER A 224 -52.30 -17.12 -8.83
N ARG A 225 -53.29 -17.75 -8.18
CA ARG A 225 -54.64 -17.84 -8.70
C ARG A 225 -55.23 -16.43 -8.68
N LEU A 226 -55.25 -15.85 -9.86
CA LEU A 226 -56.16 -14.80 -10.30
C LEU A 226 -57.54 -15.04 -9.68
N PHE A 227 -57.98 -14.15 -8.80
CA PHE A 227 -59.39 -13.98 -8.51
C PHE A 227 -59.84 -12.67 -9.15
N GLY A 228 -60.39 -12.82 -10.35
CA GLY A 228 -61.38 -11.88 -10.87
C GLY A 228 -62.75 -12.19 -10.26
N LYS A 229 -63.52 -11.12 -10.04
CA LYS A 229 -65.00 -10.98 -9.98
C LYS A 229 -65.24 -9.56 -9.45
N SER A 230 -65.43 -8.56 -10.31
CA SER A 230 -66.72 -8.16 -10.93
C SER A 230 -67.88 -8.15 -9.93
N TRP A 231 -68.25 -6.95 -9.50
CA TRP A 231 -69.62 -6.48 -9.28
C TRP A 231 -69.71 -5.04 -9.81
#